data_AF-A0A151RAC4-F1
#
_entry.id   AF-A0A151RAC4-F1
#
_cell.length_a   1.000
_cell.length_b   1.000
_cell.length_c   1.000
_cell.angle_alpha   90.00
_cell.angle_beta   90.00
_cell.angle_gamma   90.00
#
_symmetry.space_group_name_H-M   'P 1'
#
loop_
_entity.id
_entity.type
_entity.pdbx_description
1 polymer ?
#
loop_
_entity_poly.entity_id
_entity_poly.type
_entity_poly.pdbx_seq_one_letter_code
_entity_poly.pdbx_strand_id
1 'polypeptide(L)'
;MNRIFHPYLDRFVVVFIDDILVYSKTREEHVEHLRIVLQTLKQKHLYAKFSKCEFWLDSVNFLGHVISEGGIVVDPAKVEAVLE
;
A
#
# COMPACT_ATOMS: atom_id res chain seq x y z
N MET A 1 -8.02 -2.64 10.60
CA MET A 1 -8.01 -3.41 9.34
C MET A 1 -7.28 -4.77 9.37
N ASN A 2 -6.27 -5.01 10.22
CA ASN A 2 -5.36 -6.17 10.10
C ASN A 2 -6.01 -7.57 10.06
N ARG A 3 -7.12 -7.81 10.77
CA ARG A 3 -7.81 -9.11 10.72
C ARG A 3 -8.52 -9.39 9.40
N ILE A 4 -8.88 -8.34 8.65
CA ILE A 4 -9.61 -8.45 7.38
C ILE A 4 -8.67 -8.86 6.26
N PHE A 5 -7.46 -8.28 6.24
CA PHE A 5 -6.44 -8.55 5.23
C PHE A 5 -5.46 -9.65 5.63
N HIS A 6 -5.64 -10.29 6.80
CA HIS A 6 -4.72 -11.32 7.31
C HIS A 6 -4.30 -12.39 6.29
N PRO A 7 -5.18 -12.89 5.40
CA PRO A 7 -4.78 -13.86 4.36
C PRO A 7 -3.81 -13.30 3.29
N TYR A 8 -3.72 -11.97 3.19
CA TYR A 8 -3.01 -11.22 2.15
C TYR A 8 -1.85 -10.37 2.69
N LEU A 9 -1.76 -10.21 4.02
CA LEU A 9 -0.67 -9.52 4.68
C LEU A 9 0.66 -10.16 4.31
N ASP A 10 1.66 -9.32 4.05
CA ASP A 10 3.04 -9.69 3.68
C ASP A 10 3.18 -10.53 2.41
N ARG A 11 2.07 -10.70 1.65
CA ARG A 11 2.08 -11.32 0.31
C ARG A 11 1.98 -10.27 -0.78
N PHE A 12 0.97 -9.41 -0.68
CA PHE A 12 0.74 -8.31 -1.63
C PHE A 12 0.05 -7.10 -0.97
N VAL A 13 -0.23 -7.16 0.33
CA VAL A 13 -0.84 -6.08 1.10
C VAL A 13 0.01 -5.77 2.32
N VAL A 14 0.27 -4.49 2.58
CA VAL A 14 0.68 -3.98 3.90
C VAL A 14 -0.42 -3.08 4.42
N VAL A 15 -0.78 -3.23 5.69
CA VAL A 15 -1.80 -2.41 6.33
C VAL A 15 -1.18 -1.72 7.53
N PHE A 16 -1.33 -0.41 7.61
CA PHE A 16 -0.93 0.37 8.77
C PHE A 16 -2.06 1.31 9.18
N ILE A 17 -2.71 0.97 10.29
CA ILE A 17 -3.89 1.67 10.81
C ILE A 17 -4.98 1.78 9.73
N ASP A 18 -5.02 2.92 9.04
CA ASP A 18 -6.01 3.27 8.02
C ASP A 18 -5.46 3.19 6.59
N ASP A 19 -4.14 3.13 6.42
CA ASP A 19 -3.49 3.09 5.12
C ASP A 19 -3.25 1.65 4.66
N ILE A 20 -3.58 1.39 3.39
CA ILE A 20 -3.44 0.08 2.75
C ILE A 20 -2.54 0.25 1.54
N LEU A 21 -1.37 -0.36 1.59
CA LEU A 21 -0.47 -0.48 0.47
C LEU A 21 -0.73 -1.80 -0.25
N VAL A 22 -0.86 -1.75 -1.57
CA VAL A 22 -0.96 -2.93 -2.43
C VAL A 22 0.25 -2.92 -3.36
N TYR A 23 1.00 -4.02 -3.42
CA TYR A 23 2.19 -4.16 -4.27
C TYR A 23 2.13 -5.48 -5.04
N SER A 24 2.77 -5.54 -6.21
CA SER A 24 2.67 -6.69 -7.13
C SER A 24 3.87 -6.72 -8.06
N LYS A 25 4.20 -7.88 -8.65
CA LYS A 25 5.35 -7.99 -9.55
C LYS A 25 5.02 -7.57 -10.97
N THR A 26 3.79 -7.82 -11.40
CA THR A 26 3.30 -7.49 -12.75
C THR A 26 2.03 -6.65 -12.67
N ARG A 27 1.71 -5.98 -13.78
CA ARG A 27 0.49 -5.15 -13.87
C ARG A 27 -0.76 -6.02 -13.82
N GLU A 28 -0.72 -7.20 -14.41
CA GLU A 28 -1.80 -8.19 -14.43
C GLU A 28 -2.09 -8.70 -13.01
N GLU A 29 -1.05 -9.05 -12.25
CA GLU A 29 -1.18 -9.37 -10.82
C GLU A 29 -1.75 -8.19 -10.04
N HIS A 30 -1.30 -6.97 -10.33
CA HIS A 30 -1.77 -5.78 -9.63
C HIS A 30 -3.26 -5.51 -9.82
N VAL A 31 -3.79 -5.74 -11.03
CA VAL A 31 -5.24 -5.67 -11.29
C VAL A 31 -5.99 -6.63 -10.37
N GLU A 32 -5.52 -7.87 -10.25
CA GLU A 32 -6.19 -8.89 -9.44
C GLU A 32 -6.08 -8.58 -7.94
N HIS A 33 -4.90 -8.19 -7.46
CA HIS A 33 -4.70 -7.79 -6.08
C HIS A 33 -5.57 -6.58 -5.69
N LEU A 34 -5.66 -5.55 -6.54
CA LEU A 34 -6.56 -4.42 -6.32
C LEU A 34 -8.02 -4.86 -6.27
N ARG A 35 -8.44 -5.76 -7.18
CA ARG A 35 -9.81 -6.31 -7.18
C ARG A 35 -10.12 -7.00 -5.85
N ILE A 36 -9.22 -7.86 -5.36
CA ILE A 36 -9.37 -8.55 -4.08
C ILE A 36 -9.49 -7.55 -2.93
N VAL A 37 -8.62 -6.53 -2.88
CA VAL A 37 -8.61 -5.53 -1.81
C VAL A 37 -9.89 -4.71 -1.80
N LEU A 38 -10.30 -4.16 -2.95
CA LEU A 38 -11.51 -3.36 -3.07
C LEU A 38 -12.79 -4.18 -2.81
N GLN A 39 -12.84 -5.43 -3.24
CA GLN A 39 -13.95 -6.33 -2.93
C GLN A 39 -14.01 -6.64 -1.43
N THR A 40 -12.88 -6.88 -0.79
CA THR A 40 -12.80 -7.14 0.64
C THR A 40 -13.28 -5.93 1.45
N LEU A 41 -12.86 -4.71 1.07
CA LEU A 41 -13.37 -3.46 1.67
C LEU A 41 -14.89 -3.36 1.54
N LYS A 42 -15.42 -3.58 0.33
CA LYS A 42 -16.86 -3.56 0.05
C LYS A 42 -17.64 -4.57 0.90
N GLN A 43 -17.16 -5.81 1.01
CA GLN A 43 -17.81 -6.87 1.82
C GLN A 43 -17.82 -6.56 3.31
N LYS A 44 -16.85 -5.77 3.79
CA LYS A 44 -16.75 -5.37 5.20
C LYS A 44 -17.35 -3.98 5.47
N HIS A 45 -18.03 -3.39 4.49
CA HIS A 45 -18.59 -2.03 4.57
C HIS A 45 -17.55 -0.97 4.97
N LEU A 46 -16.31 -1.14 4.51
CA LEU A 46 -15.24 -0.15 4.62
C LEU A 46 -15.09 0.58 3.30
N TYR A 47 -14.87 1.89 3.37
CA TYR A 47 -14.79 2.74 2.19
C TYR A 47 -13.52 3.56 2.23
N ALA A 48 -12.72 3.45 1.17
CA ALA A 48 -11.55 4.30 0.98
C ALA A 48 -11.97 5.65 0.42
N LYS A 49 -11.36 6.73 0.89
CA LYS A 49 -11.58 8.07 0.35
C LYS A 49 -10.81 8.20 -0.96
N PHE A 50 -11.51 8.20 -2.10
CA PHE A 50 -10.89 8.22 -3.43
C PHE A 50 -9.87 9.35 -3.61
N SER A 51 -10.13 10.55 -3.07
CA SER A 51 -9.20 11.68 -3.16
C SER A 51 -7.91 11.55 -2.34
N LYS A 52 -7.76 10.49 -1.56
CA LYS A 52 -6.53 10.11 -0.85
C LYS A 52 -5.90 8.83 -1.40
N CYS A 53 -6.50 8.21 -2.42
CA CYS A 53 -5.98 6.98 -3.00
C CYS A 53 -5.13 7.30 -4.21
N GLU A 54 -3.97 6.65 -4.29
CA GLU A 54 -3.07 6.70 -5.42
C GLU A 54 -3.01 5.31 -6.06
N PHE A 55 -3.01 5.24 -7.39
CA PHE A 55 -3.07 3.98 -8.13
C PHE A 55 -2.06 4.00 -9.28
N TRP A 56 -1.57 2.81 -9.66
CA TRP A 56 -0.67 2.62 -10.81
C TRP A 56 0.63 3.42 -10.71
N LEU A 57 1.21 3.47 -9.51
CA LEU A 57 2.49 4.12 -9.27
C LEU A 57 3.63 3.10 -9.32
N ASP A 58 4.72 3.48 -9.99
CA ASP A 58 5.98 2.70 -10.00
C ASP A 58 6.78 2.91 -8.70
N SER A 59 6.51 4.00 -7.99
CA SER A 59 7.05 4.30 -6.67
C SER A 59 6.03 5.01 -5.79
N VAL A 60 5.97 4.66 -4.51
CA VAL A 60 5.04 5.28 -3.55
C VAL A 60 5.71 5.58 -2.21
N ASN A 61 5.38 6.72 -1.63
CA ASN A 61 5.75 7.06 -0.26
C ASN A 61 4.76 6.45 0.72
N PHE A 62 5.24 5.55 1.57
CA PHE A 62 4.43 4.86 2.56
C PHE A 62 5.13 4.88 3.92
N LEU A 63 4.53 5.55 4.91
CA LEU A 63 5.04 5.69 6.29
C LEU A 63 6.46 6.28 6.42
N GLY A 64 6.91 7.04 5.43
CA GLY A 64 8.28 7.57 5.37
C GLY A 64 9.31 6.58 4.82
N HIS A 65 8.83 5.59 4.06
CA HIS A 65 9.65 4.80 3.15
C HIS A 65 9.20 5.06 1.71
N VAL A 66 10.16 5.07 0.79
CA VAL A 66 9.92 5.02 -0.64
C VAL A 66 9.93 3.55 -1.05
N ILE A 67 8.84 3.08 -1.63
CA ILE A 67 8.69 1.70 -2.10
C ILE A 67 8.68 1.73 -3.62
N SER A 68 9.57 0.97 -4.25
CA SER A 68 9.73 0.91 -5.71
C SER A 68 10.17 -0.49 -6.17
N GLU A 69 10.33 -0.68 -7.47
CA GLU A 69 10.94 -1.89 -8.04
C GLU A 69 12.34 -2.19 -7.45
N GLY A 70 13.12 -1.15 -7.15
CA GLY A 70 14.45 -1.27 -6.54
C GLY A 70 14.46 -1.68 -5.07
N GLY A 71 13.27 -1.88 -4.46
CA GLY A 71 13.11 -2.21 -3.06
C GLY A 71 12.60 -1.04 -2.21
N ILE A 72 12.84 -1.14 -0.90
CA ILE A 72 12.36 -0.19 0.11
C ILE A 72 13.54 0.68 0.55
N VAL A 73 13.42 1.99 0.38
CA VAL A 73 14.40 2.99 0.83
C VAL A 73 13.75 3.89 1.87
N VAL A 74 14.50 4.40 2.85
CA VAL A 74 13.98 5.42 3.78
C VAL A 74 13.75 6.70 2.99
N ASP A 75 12.63 7.38 3.23
CA ASP A 75 12.35 8.67 2.61
C ASP A 75 13.49 9.66 2.94
N PRO A 76 14.18 10.21 1.93
CA PRO A 76 15.27 11.16 2.13
C PRO A 76 14.86 12.35 3.02
N ALA A 77 13.61 12.81 2.95
CA ALA A 77 13.11 13.91 3.76
C ALA A 77 13.08 13.57 5.26
N LYS A 78 12.86 12.30 5.62
CA LYS A 78 12.95 11.86 7.02
C LYS A 78 14.39 11.74 7.51
N VAL A 79 15.34 11.42 6.63
CA VAL A 79 16.76 11.37 6.97
C VAL A 79 17.28 12.78 7.24
N GLU A 80 16.91 13.75 6.41
CA GLU A 80 17.28 15.15 6.55
C GLU A 80 16.78 15.75 7.87
N ALA A 81 15.53 15.47 8.25
CA ALA A 81 14.94 15.93 9.52
C ALA A 81 15.61 15.40 10.81
N VAL A 82 16.49 14.40 10.71
CA VAL A 82 17.28 13.86 11.84
C VAL A 82 18.72 14.38 11.84
N LEU A 83 19.20 14.90 10.71
CA LEU A 83 20.55 15.45 10.57
C LEU A 83 20.64 16.94 10.92
N GLU A 84 19.51 17.66 10.96
CA GLU A 84 19.36 18.97 11.63
C GLU A 84 19.16 18.83 13.15
#